data_AF-A0A7Z2VH18-F1
#
_entry.id   AF-A0A7Z2VH18-F1
#
_cell.length_a   1.000
_cell.length_b   1.000
_cell.length_c   1.000
_cell.angle_alpha   90.00
_cell.angle_beta   90.00
_cell.angle_gamma   90.00
#
_symmetry.space_group_name_H-M   'P 1'
#
loop_
_entity.id
_entity.type
_entity.pdbx_description
1 polymer ?
#
loop_
_entity_poly.entity_id
_entity_poly.type
_entity_poly.pdbx_seq_one_letter_code
_entity_poly.pdbx_strand_id
1 'polypeptide(L)'
;MKLLSLWNSARERRKELQDRLWHLKVEEMRLRFEWDKMLIRRNSVTVLSSKTEEGLSLKYEEFQKLCLAEKRLGSIDSIKDKRTSKASGMYYLFVYYCDFDLITGYSLSEYNEAIRRYDNKSGEIVRLQEELDRKKGFFQRFF
;
A
#
# COMPACT_ATOMS: atom_id res chain seq x y z
N MET A 1 -33.73 35.95 -6.79
CA MET A 1 -33.94 34.56 -7.28
C MET A 1 -32.68 33.91 -7.87
N LYS A 2 -31.89 34.57 -8.75
CA LYS A 2 -30.73 33.93 -9.43
C LYS A 2 -29.58 33.44 -8.51
N LEU A 3 -29.32 34.13 -7.39
CA LEU A 3 -28.25 33.72 -6.45
C LEU A 3 -28.61 32.46 -5.65
N LEU A 4 -29.88 32.32 -5.25
CA LEU A 4 -30.38 31.12 -4.56
C LEU A 4 -30.34 29.88 -5.47
N SER A 5 -30.63 30.03 -6.77
CA SER A 5 -30.56 28.90 -7.72
C SER A 5 -29.12 28.47 -8.02
N LEU A 6 -28.17 29.41 -8.10
CA LEU A 6 -26.74 29.11 -8.26
C LEU A 6 -26.15 28.47 -6.99
N TRP A 7 -26.61 28.89 -5.81
CA TRP A 7 -26.17 28.31 -4.55
C TRP A 7 -26.71 26.88 -4.36
N ASN A 8 -27.98 26.64 -4.70
CA ASN A 8 -28.57 25.30 -4.64
C ASN A 8 -27.89 24.32 -5.61
N SER A 9 -27.59 24.74 -6.85
CA SER A 9 -26.90 23.87 -7.81
C SER A 9 -25.46 23.55 -7.42
N ALA A 10 -24.75 24.50 -6.81
CA ALA A 10 -23.41 24.27 -6.27
C ALA A 10 -23.43 23.29 -5.08
N ARG A 11 -24.45 23.39 -4.22
CA ARG A 11 -24.65 22.50 -3.07
C ARG A 11 -24.99 21.07 -3.51
N GLU A 12 -25.90 20.91 -4.46
CA GLU A 12 -26.28 19.60 -5.03
C GLU A 12 -25.07 18.93 -5.69
N ARG A 13 -24.33 19.66 -6.52
CA ARG A 13 -23.13 19.13 -7.17
C ARG A 13 -22.04 18.72 -6.19
N ARG A 14 -21.89 19.44 -5.06
CA ARG A 14 -20.95 19.04 -4.00
C ARG A 14 -21.39 17.76 -3.32
N LYS A 15 -22.68 17.60 -3.06
CA LYS A 15 -23.26 16.37 -2.50
C LYS A 15 -23.02 15.19 -3.44
N GLU A 16 -23.28 15.34 -4.74
CA GLU A 16 -23.01 14.31 -5.75
C GLU A 16 -21.55 13.86 -5.77
N LEU A 17 -20.60 14.80 -5.67
CA LEU A 17 -19.17 14.48 -5.62
C LEU A 17 -18.78 13.76 -4.32
N GLN A 18 -19.41 14.11 -3.19
CA GLN A 18 -19.19 13.42 -1.91
C GLN A 18 -19.78 12.01 -1.93
N ASP A 19 -20.98 11.83 -2.49
CA ASP A 19 -21.62 10.52 -2.65
C ASP A 19 -20.77 9.62 -3.56
N ARG A 20 -20.28 10.15 -4.68
CA ARG A 20 -19.35 9.43 -5.57
C ARG A 20 -18.05 9.04 -4.86
N LEU A 21 -17.47 9.94 -4.06
CA LEU A 21 -16.26 9.64 -3.29
C LEU A 21 -16.51 8.52 -2.28
N TRP A 22 -17.66 8.54 -1.62
CA TRP A 22 -18.05 7.48 -0.69
C TRP A 22 -18.16 6.13 -1.41
N HIS A 23 -18.86 6.07 -2.55
CA HIS A 23 -18.97 4.86 -3.35
C HIS A 23 -17.61 4.31 -3.80
N LEU A 24 -16.71 5.18 -4.27
CA LEU A 24 -15.37 4.77 -4.67
C LEU A 24 -14.56 4.20 -3.50
N LYS A 25 -14.67 4.79 -2.29
CA LYS A 25 -13.99 4.27 -1.09
C LYS A 25 -14.51 2.89 -0.66
N VAL A 26 -15.81 2.66 -0.79
CA VAL A 26 -16.39 1.32 -0.55
C VAL A 26 -15.86 0.31 -1.57
N GLU A 27 -15.78 0.70 -2.84
CA GLU A 27 -15.24 -0.16 -3.90
C GLU A 27 -13.75 -0.45 -3.71
N GLU A 28 -12.94 0.56 -3.37
CA GLU A 28 -11.51 0.40 -3.05
C GLU A 28 -11.31 -0.58 -1.89
N MET A 29 -12.11 -0.44 -0.82
CA MET A 29 -12.05 -1.36 0.32
C MET A 29 -12.36 -2.80 -0.11
N ARG A 30 -13.38 -3.01 -0.96
CA ARG A 30 -13.70 -4.34 -1.51
C ARG A 30 -12.54 -4.92 -2.31
N LEU A 31 -11.95 -4.13 -3.21
CA LEU A 31 -10.81 -4.55 -4.04
C LEU A 31 -9.58 -4.88 -3.19
N ARG A 32 -9.32 -4.11 -2.15
CA ARG A 32 -8.27 -4.40 -1.16
C ARG A 32 -8.50 -5.75 -0.50
N PHE A 33 -9.74 -6.06 -0.09
CA PHE A 33 -10.06 -7.36 0.49
C PHE A 33 -9.89 -8.51 -0.52
N GLU A 34 -10.26 -8.33 -1.78
CA GLU A 34 -10.08 -9.35 -2.82
C GLU A 34 -8.61 -9.69 -3.01
N TRP A 35 -7.76 -8.68 -3.08
CA TRP A 35 -6.33 -8.85 -3.22
C TRP A 35 -5.68 -9.42 -1.94
N ASP A 36 -6.01 -8.92 -0.75
CA ASP A 36 -5.50 -9.45 0.53
C ASP A 36 -5.82 -10.95 0.69
N LYS A 37 -6.97 -11.42 0.17
CA LYS A 37 -7.38 -12.84 0.20
C LYS A 37 -6.57 -13.75 -0.71
N MET A 38 -5.77 -13.21 -1.63
CA MET A 38 -4.92 -14.00 -2.51
C MET A 38 -3.56 -14.31 -1.87
N LEU A 39 -3.23 -13.63 -0.77
CA LEU A 39 -1.93 -13.73 -0.12
C LEU A 39 -2.01 -14.58 1.15
N ILE A 40 -0.96 -15.35 1.40
CA ILE A 40 -0.73 -16.08 2.65
C ILE A 40 0.59 -15.65 3.26
N ARG A 41 0.64 -15.65 4.59
CA ARG A 41 1.89 -15.46 5.31
C ARG A 41 2.69 -16.74 5.32
N ARG A 42 3.94 -16.68 4.86
CA ARG A 42 4.87 -17.81 4.87
C ARG A 42 6.05 -17.48 5.77
N ASN A 43 6.52 -18.45 6.54
CA ASN A 43 7.77 -18.30 7.29
C ASN A 43 8.95 -18.54 6.33
N SER A 44 9.90 -17.63 6.34
CA SER A 44 11.05 -17.62 5.45
C SER A 44 12.32 -17.29 6.24
N VAL A 45 13.48 -17.70 5.70
CA VAL A 45 14.80 -17.41 6.27
C VAL A 45 15.72 -16.92 5.17
N THR A 46 16.52 -15.91 5.48
CA THR A 46 17.61 -15.45 4.62
C THR A 46 18.90 -15.31 5.41
N VAL A 47 20.03 -15.35 4.70
CA VAL A 47 21.35 -15.18 5.29
C VAL A 47 22.02 -13.99 4.63
N LEU A 48 22.26 -12.94 5.42
CA LEU A 48 23.09 -11.82 5.02
C LEU A 48 24.53 -12.09 5.47
N SER A 49 25.51 -11.68 4.69
CA SER A 49 26.92 -11.90 5.01
C SER A 49 27.80 -10.73 4.60
N SER A 50 28.86 -10.47 5.37
CA SER A 50 29.82 -9.39 5.12
C SER A 50 31.18 -9.72 5.74
N LYS A 51 32.25 -9.15 5.19
CA LYS A 51 33.60 -9.23 5.78
C LYS A 51 33.75 -8.37 7.04
N THR A 52 32.92 -7.34 7.16
CA THR A 52 32.92 -6.40 8.30
C THR A 52 31.55 -6.35 8.95
N GLU A 53 31.53 -5.98 10.22
CA GLU A 53 30.29 -5.77 10.96
C GLU A 53 29.45 -4.62 10.37
N GLU A 54 30.09 -3.50 10.02
CA GLU A 54 29.40 -2.37 9.37
C GLU A 54 28.76 -2.75 8.03
N GLY A 55 29.45 -3.55 7.21
CA GLY A 55 28.88 -4.04 5.95
C GLY A 55 27.70 -4.99 6.16
N LEU A 56 27.65 -5.69 7.30
CA LEU A 56 26.50 -6.52 7.67
C LEU A 56 25.31 -5.66 8.08
N SER A 57 25.55 -4.60 8.85
CA SER A 57 24.52 -3.62 9.25
C SER A 57 23.88 -2.95 8.04
N LEU A 58 24.67 -2.49 7.06
CA LEU A 58 24.15 -1.89 5.82
C LEU A 58 23.25 -2.85 5.05
N LYS A 59 23.69 -4.11 4.88
CA LYS A 59 22.87 -5.14 4.23
C LYS A 59 21.57 -5.41 4.97
N TYR A 60 21.60 -5.37 6.30
CA TYR A 60 20.39 -5.53 7.11
C TYR A 60 19.44 -4.34 6.98
N GLU A 61 19.95 -3.11 6.96
CA GLU A 61 19.15 -1.91 6.69
C GLU A 61 18.49 -1.96 5.31
N GLU A 62 19.23 -2.39 4.27
CA GLU A 62 18.68 -2.62 2.93
C GLU A 62 17.58 -3.68 2.95
N PHE A 63 17.80 -4.80 3.64
CA PHE A 63 16.80 -5.85 3.80
C PHE A 63 15.55 -5.32 4.51
N GLN A 64 15.70 -4.51 5.57
CA GLN A 64 14.56 -3.94 6.30
C GLN A 64 13.71 -2.98 5.47
N LYS A 65 14.26 -2.35 4.43
CA LYS A 65 13.46 -1.52 3.51
C LYS A 65 12.39 -2.34 2.78
N LEU A 66 12.59 -3.67 2.62
CA LEU A 66 11.60 -4.58 2.04
C LEU A 66 10.41 -4.88 2.99
N CYS A 67 10.56 -4.64 4.30
CA CYS A 67 9.46 -4.79 5.28
C CYS A 67 8.38 -3.71 5.20
N LEU A 68 8.60 -2.64 4.46
CA LEU A 68 7.69 -1.49 4.42
C LEU A 68 6.82 -1.46 3.17
N ALA A 69 7.00 -2.40 2.24
CA ALA A 69 6.15 -2.50 1.07
C ALA A 69 4.80 -3.10 1.51
N GLU A 70 3.75 -2.27 1.41
CA GLU A 70 2.33 -2.59 1.42
C GLU A 70 2.09 -4.08 1.13
N LYS A 71 1.30 -4.80 1.95
CA LYS A 71 0.99 -6.25 1.84
C LYS A 71 0.97 -6.81 0.40
N ARG A 72 2.13 -7.02 -0.20
CA ARG A 72 2.35 -7.34 -1.62
C ARG A 72 3.15 -8.62 -1.65
N LEU A 73 2.94 -9.41 -2.69
CA LEU A 73 3.68 -10.62 -2.96
C LEU A 73 5.19 -10.34 -2.89
N GLY A 74 5.89 -11.12 -2.08
CA GLY A 74 7.31 -10.97 -1.82
C GLY A 74 7.69 -9.87 -0.82
N SER A 75 6.74 -9.06 -0.34
CA SER A 75 7.02 -8.12 0.75
C SER A 75 7.05 -8.83 2.10
N ILE A 76 7.85 -8.28 3.01
CA ILE A 76 8.02 -8.85 4.35
C ILE A 76 6.94 -8.28 5.27
N ASP A 77 6.10 -9.14 5.82
CA ASP A 77 5.08 -8.79 6.82
C ASP A 77 5.70 -8.47 8.17
N SER A 78 6.68 -9.27 8.60
CA SER A 78 7.35 -9.07 9.89
C SER A 78 8.67 -9.82 10.00
N ILE A 79 9.64 -9.25 10.72
CA ILE A 79 10.86 -9.97 11.15
C ILE A 79 10.57 -10.63 12.50
N LYS A 80 10.85 -11.93 12.60
CA LYS A 80 10.57 -12.74 13.81
C LYS A 80 11.78 -12.85 14.73
N ASP A 81 12.93 -13.16 14.16
CA ASP A 81 14.17 -13.39 14.90
C ASP A 81 15.37 -13.04 14.01
N LYS A 82 16.49 -12.72 14.65
CA LYS A 82 17.78 -12.54 13.98
C LYS A 82 18.90 -13.15 14.81
N ARG A 83 19.80 -13.88 14.15
CA ARG A 83 20.95 -14.52 14.81
C ARG A 83 22.23 -14.18 14.09
N THR A 84 23.23 -13.76 14.85
CA THR A 84 24.56 -13.46 14.32
C THR A 84 25.48 -14.66 14.49
N SER A 85 26.39 -14.83 13.55
CA SER A 85 27.49 -15.79 13.65
C SER A 85 28.72 -15.22 12.96
N LYS A 86 29.90 -15.69 13.36
CA LYS A 86 31.18 -15.32 12.75
C LYS A 86 31.97 -16.59 12.47
N ALA A 87 32.38 -16.77 11.21
CA ALA A 87 33.18 -17.91 10.79
C ALA A 87 34.13 -17.48 9.67
N SER A 88 35.37 -17.98 9.70
CA SER A 88 36.36 -17.79 8.64
C SER A 88 36.56 -16.32 8.20
N GLY A 89 36.56 -15.39 9.15
CA GLY A 89 36.72 -13.95 8.87
C GLY A 89 35.50 -13.26 8.25
N MET A 90 34.36 -13.95 8.18
CA MET A 90 33.07 -13.42 7.72
C MET A 90 32.07 -13.31 8.87
N TYR A 91 31.25 -12.27 8.83
CA TYR A 91 30.09 -12.07 9.68
C TYR A 91 28.83 -12.49 8.94
N TYR A 92 27.94 -13.21 9.62
CA TYR A 92 26.68 -13.71 9.09
C TYR A 92 25.53 -13.23 9.97
N LEU A 93 24.42 -12.87 9.33
CA LEU A 93 23.14 -12.59 9.98
C LEU A 93 22.07 -13.48 9.36
N PHE A 94 21.57 -14.41 10.15
CA PHE A 94 20.40 -15.23 9.81
C PHE A 94 19.16 -14.46 10.22
N VAL A 95 18.31 -14.13 9.26
CA VAL A 95 17.07 -13.37 9.50
C VAL A 95 15.89 -14.28 9.23
N TYR A 96 15.08 -14.50 10.26
CA TYR A 96 13.82 -15.25 10.19
C TYR A 96 12.67 -14.25 10.09
N TYR A 97 11.82 -14.40 9.09
CA TYR A 97 10.76 -13.44 8.80
C TYR A 97 9.51 -14.10 8.24
N CYS A 98 8.39 -13.39 8.24
CA CYS A 98 7.22 -13.72 7.48
C CYS A 98 7.15 -12.86 6.22
N ASP A 99 7.03 -13.48 5.06
CA ASP A 99 6.70 -12.83 3.80
C ASP A 99 5.29 -13.18 3.33
N PHE A 100 4.79 -12.41 2.36
CA PHE A 100 3.57 -12.74 1.65
C PHE A 100 3.88 -13.58 0.41
N ASP A 101 3.28 -14.76 0.35
CA ASP A 101 3.31 -15.64 -0.81
C ASP A 101 1.90 -15.76 -1.40
N LEU A 102 1.80 -16.27 -2.63
CA LEU A 102 0.52 -16.47 -3.30
C LEU A 102 -0.14 -17.76 -2.80
N ILE A 103 -1.42 -17.70 -2.45
CA ILE A 103 -2.19 -18.90 -2.11
C ILE A 103 -2.28 -19.81 -3.34
N THR A 104 -2.09 -21.11 -3.11
CA THR A 104 -2.28 -22.14 -4.13
C THR A 104 -3.66 -22.04 -4.77
N GLY A 105 -3.71 -21.94 -6.10
CA GLY A 105 -4.95 -21.82 -6.87
C GLY A 105 -5.16 -20.44 -7.50
N TYR A 106 -4.44 -19.41 -7.05
CA TYR A 106 -4.34 -18.15 -7.78
C TYR A 106 -3.11 -18.15 -8.69
N SER A 107 -3.23 -17.51 -9.84
CA SER A 107 -2.13 -17.22 -10.75
C SER A 107 -1.54 -15.83 -10.48
N LEU A 108 -0.28 -15.64 -10.85
CA LEU A 108 0.37 -14.32 -10.80
C LEU A 108 -0.38 -13.28 -11.66
N SER A 109 -1.00 -13.72 -12.76
CA SER A 109 -1.79 -12.84 -13.63
C SER A 109 -3.05 -12.31 -12.94
N GLU A 110 -3.79 -13.18 -12.24
CA GLU A 110 -4.99 -12.78 -11.48
C GLU A 110 -4.63 -11.82 -10.34
N TYR A 111 -3.54 -12.12 -9.64
CA TYR A 111 -2.99 -11.27 -8.59
C TYR A 111 -2.64 -9.86 -9.08
N ASN A 112 -1.89 -9.78 -10.19
CA ASN A 112 -1.50 -8.50 -10.78
C ASN A 112 -2.71 -7.71 -11.31
N GLU A 113 -3.72 -8.41 -11.83
CA GLU A 113 -4.97 -7.78 -12.26
C GLU A 113 -5.76 -7.20 -11.08
N ALA A 114 -5.83 -7.91 -9.95
CA ALA A 114 -6.48 -7.42 -8.74
C ALA A 114 -5.81 -6.15 -8.20
N ILE A 115 -4.47 -6.13 -8.15
CA ILE A 115 -3.70 -4.93 -7.79
C ILE A 115 -4.00 -3.78 -8.75
N ARG A 116 -3.95 -4.03 -10.06
CA ARG A 116 -4.18 -2.97 -11.07
C ARG A 116 -5.54 -2.31 -10.88
N ARG A 117 -6.58 -3.09 -10.58
CA ARG A 117 -7.92 -2.57 -10.29
C ARG A 117 -7.95 -1.71 -9.03
N TYR A 118 -7.30 -2.17 -7.96
CA TYR A 118 -7.16 -1.41 -6.72
C TYR A 118 -6.42 -0.08 -6.95
N ASP A 119 -5.24 -0.12 -7.56
CA ASP A 119 -4.39 1.06 -7.81
C ASP A 119 -5.13 2.10 -8.68
N ASN A 120 -5.86 1.63 -9.71
CA ASN A 120 -6.70 2.51 -10.54
C ASN A 120 -7.78 3.21 -9.72
N LYS A 121 -8.48 2.48 -8.84
CA LYS A 121 -9.55 3.05 -8.01
C LYS A 121 -9.01 4.00 -6.94
N SER A 122 -7.88 3.66 -6.32
CA SER A 122 -7.21 4.57 -5.39
C SER A 122 -6.79 5.87 -6.10
N GLY A 123 -6.29 5.78 -7.33
CA GLY A 123 -5.99 6.94 -8.17
C GLY A 123 -7.21 7.81 -8.49
N GLU A 124 -8.37 7.20 -8.77
CA GLU A 124 -9.65 7.94 -8.95
C GLU A 124 -10.08 8.68 -7.68
N ILE A 125 -9.94 8.04 -6.51
CA ILE A 125 -10.26 8.66 -5.21
C ILE A 125 -9.38 9.89 -4.97
N VAL A 126 -8.07 9.79 -5.21
CA VAL A 126 -7.13 10.90 -5.04
C VAL A 126 -7.53 12.09 -5.93
N ARG A 127 -7.81 11.84 -7.22
CA ARG A 127 -8.24 12.89 -8.17
C ARG A 127 -9.54 13.56 -7.74
N LEU A 128 -10.52 12.77 -7.28
CA LEU A 128 -11.82 13.29 -6.84
C LEU A 128 -11.71 14.10 -5.53
N GLN A 129 -10.84 13.66 -4.62
CA GLN A 129 -10.53 14.36 -3.38
C GLN A 129 -9.87 15.72 -3.68
N GLU A 130 -8.90 15.75 -4.60
CA GLU A 130 -8.30 17.00 -5.06
C GLU A 130 -9.32 17.95 -5.70
N GLU A 131 -10.24 17.44 -6.52
CA GLU A 131 -11.29 18.27 -7.12
C GLU A 131 -12.20 18.90 -6.04
N LEU A 132 -12.59 18.10 -5.04
CA LEU A 132 -13.39 18.57 -3.91
C LEU A 132 -12.65 19.65 -3.12
N ASP A 133 -11.35 19.48 -2.87
CA ASP A 133 -10.56 20.43 -2.09
C ASP A 133 -10.26 21.73 -2.87
N ARG A 134 -10.01 21.65 -4.19
CA ARG A 134 -9.93 22.83 -5.07
C ARG A 134 -11.23 23.64 -5.03
N LYS A 135 -12.39 22.97 -5.03
CA LYS A 135 -13.69 23.65 -4.92
C LYS A 135 -13.89 24.30 -3.55
N LYS A 136 -13.52 23.64 -2.44
CA LYS A 136 -13.57 24.28 -1.11
C LYS A 136 -12.73 25.56 -1.05
N GLY A 137 -11.51 25.53 -1.59
CA GLY A 137 -10.61 26.69 -1.63
C GLY A 137 -11.06 27.80 -2.59
N PHE A 138 -11.96 27.51 -3.53
CA PHE A 138 -12.64 28.53 -4.35
C PHE A 138 -13.75 29.20 -3.53
N PHE A 139 -14.61 28.44 -2.87
CA PHE A 139 -15.69 29.01 -2.06
C PHE A 139 -15.21 29.87 -0.88
N GLN A 140 -14.07 29.53 -0.25
CA GLN A 140 -13.47 30.35 0.82
C GLN A 140 -12.86 31.68 0.34
N ARG A 141 -12.60 31.84 -0.97
CA ARG A 141 -11.97 33.06 -1.53
C ARG A 141 -12.98 34.05 -2.12
N PHE A 142 -14.20 33.59 -2.41
CA PHE A 142 -15.21 34.36 -3.14
C PHE A 142 -16.51 34.61 -2.35
N PHE A 143 -16.65 33.98 -1.18
CA PHE A 143 -17.76 34.18 -0.23
C PHE A 143 -17.19 34.33 1.18
#